data_AF-A0A0C9VZ72-F1
#
_entry.id   AF-A0A0C9VZ72-F1
#
_cell.length_a   1.000
_cell.length_b   1.000
_cell.length_c   1.000
_cell.angle_alpha   90.00
_cell.angle_beta   90.00
_cell.angle_gamma   90.00
#
_symmetry.space_group_name_H-M   'P 1'
#
loop_
_entity.id
_entity.type
_entity.pdbx_description
1 polymer ?
#
loop_
_entity_poly.entity_id
_entity_poly.type
_entity_poly.pdbx_seq_one_letter_code
_entity_poly.pdbx_strand_id
1 'polypeptide(L)'
;TQFDRLSSVTLHNVEIWRTSTPEPSALPGIIWTFIKDVSKYVPLFATSGTLILDLDNIVDPSQGLTGEYDVTLSATFFASSAKHPPAKTANAIIPISNLSPNTANHVSVPPAFSINQTFPINTIEAYAELYASGNGNEEFWYFNVANQFFNDLPAGFALPDGPFREVRLLVDGQVAGVAYPYPVFFTGAITPPAWRPITSYGALDQPTYFIDLTPFVPILANGKPHNLTIDVVSGETNHTINDNWY
;
A
#
# COMPACT_ATOMS: atom_id res chain seq x y z
N THR A 1 -4.21 -22.99 -13.67
CA THR A 1 -3.74 -21.61 -13.95
C THR A 1 -3.90 -20.79 -12.69
N GLN A 2 -3.39 -19.55 -12.65
CA GLN A 2 -3.57 -18.62 -11.54
C GLN A 2 -3.33 -17.19 -12.06
N PHE A 3 -3.81 -16.18 -11.35
CA PHE A 3 -3.58 -14.76 -11.64
C PHE A 3 -2.51 -14.18 -10.73
N ASP A 4 -2.10 -12.95 -11.00
CA ASP A 4 -1.34 -12.19 -10.02
C ASP A 4 -2.14 -11.94 -8.75
N ARG A 5 -1.40 -11.86 -7.64
CA ARG A 5 -1.95 -11.75 -6.28
C ARG A 5 -1.27 -10.64 -5.56
N LEU A 6 -2.08 -9.76 -5.00
CA LEU A 6 -1.61 -8.73 -4.07
C LEU A 6 -1.11 -9.37 -2.79
N SER A 7 -0.11 -8.74 -2.21
CA SER A 7 0.49 -9.18 -0.97
C SER A 7 1.05 -8.00 -0.21
N SER A 8 1.09 -8.15 1.11
CA SER A 8 1.75 -7.20 1.99
C SER A 8 2.62 -7.92 3.02
N VAL A 9 3.73 -7.29 3.39
CA VAL A 9 4.57 -7.72 4.50
C VAL A 9 4.52 -6.67 5.58
N THR A 10 4.20 -7.10 6.79
CA THR A 10 4.08 -6.22 7.96
C THR A 10 4.97 -6.72 9.09
N LEU A 11 5.54 -5.79 9.85
CA LEU A 11 6.36 -6.07 11.02
C LEU A 11 5.93 -5.12 12.15
N HIS A 12 5.56 -5.65 13.31
CA HIS A 12 4.98 -4.86 14.41
C HIS A 12 3.79 -4.00 13.96
N ASN A 13 2.88 -4.58 13.16
CA ASN A 13 1.71 -3.92 12.57
C ASN A 13 2.01 -2.78 11.57
N VAL A 14 3.28 -2.52 11.28
CA VAL A 14 3.71 -1.55 10.26
C VAL A 14 3.86 -2.28 8.93
N GLU A 15 3.16 -1.82 7.90
CA GLU A 15 3.40 -2.30 6.54
C GLU A 15 4.77 -1.81 6.05
N ILE A 16 5.65 -2.76 5.71
CA ILE A 16 7.02 -2.49 5.26
C ILE A 16 7.21 -2.81 3.78
N TRP A 17 6.26 -3.51 3.17
CA TRP A 17 6.28 -3.85 1.75
C TRP A 17 4.88 -4.18 1.24
N ARG A 18 4.40 -3.45 0.24
CA ARG A 18 3.24 -3.81 -0.58
C ARG A 18 3.70 -4.28 -1.95
N THR A 19 3.14 -5.38 -2.43
CA THR A 19 3.59 -6.04 -3.68
C THR A 19 2.43 -6.74 -4.39
N SER A 20 2.64 -7.11 -5.64
CA SER A 20 1.83 -8.04 -6.41
C SER A 20 2.75 -9.11 -6.98
N THR A 21 2.31 -10.37 -7.00
CA THR A 21 3.06 -11.45 -7.64
C THR A 21 3.07 -11.26 -9.17
N PRO A 22 4.08 -11.72 -9.90
CA PRO A 22 3.96 -11.86 -11.34
C PRO A 22 2.86 -12.86 -11.69
N GLU A 23 2.09 -12.57 -12.73
CA GLU A 23 1.04 -13.47 -13.22
C GLU A 23 1.69 -14.79 -13.65
N PRO A 24 1.30 -15.92 -13.04
CA PRO A 24 1.98 -17.18 -13.24
C PRO A 24 1.66 -17.78 -14.61
N SER A 25 2.66 -18.44 -15.18
CA SER A 25 2.49 -19.27 -16.37
C SER A 25 2.07 -20.69 -15.99
N ALA A 26 1.40 -21.38 -16.91
CA ALA A 26 1.15 -22.82 -16.78
C ALA A 26 2.49 -23.59 -16.67
N LEU A 27 2.40 -24.88 -16.32
CA LEU A 27 3.56 -25.75 -16.06
C LEU A 27 4.72 -25.53 -17.08
N PRO A 28 5.97 -25.38 -16.59
CA PRO A 28 6.47 -25.75 -15.27
C PRO A 28 6.26 -24.72 -14.15
N GLY A 29 5.55 -23.61 -14.41
CA GLY A 29 5.35 -22.53 -13.45
C GLY A 29 6.35 -21.39 -13.63
N ILE A 30 6.44 -20.50 -12.64
CA ILE A 30 7.36 -19.36 -12.65
C ILE A 30 8.11 -19.27 -11.33
N ILE A 31 9.29 -18.67 -11.38
CA ILE A 31 10.10 -18.33 -10.21
C ILE A 31 10.55 -16.89 -10.40
N TRP A 32 10.43 -16.08 -9.36
CA TRP A 32 10.94 -14.71 -9.34
C TRP A 32 11.59 -14.41 -8.00
N THR A 33 12.40 -13.37 -7.97
CA THR A 33 13.01 -12.84 -6.76
C THR A 33 13.05 -11.33 -6.87
N PHE A 34 12.69 -10.65 -5.80
CA PHE A 34 12.78 -9.20 -5.71
C PHE A 34 13.48 -8.82 -4.42
N ILE A 35 14.25 -7.73 -4.46
CA ILE A 35 14.99 -7.21 -3.32
C ILE A 35 14.48 -5.79 -3.06
N LYS A 36 13.88 -5.58 -1.88
CA LYS A 36 13.46 -4.27 -1.39
C LYS A 36 14.42 -3.79 -0.32
N ASP A 37 14.85 -2.54 -0.41
CA ASP A 37 15.55 -1.88 0.69
C ASP A 37 14.54 -1.49 1.78
N VAL A 38 14.70 -2.07 2.97
CA VAL A 38 13.89 -1.81 4.17
C VAL A 38 14.69 -1.12 5.28
N SER A 39 15.84 -0.50 4.95
CA SER A 39 16.76 0.10 5.92
C SER A 39 16.11 1.17 6.79
N LYS A 40 15.14 1.92 6.26
CA LYS A 40 14.38 2.93 7.03
C LYS A 40 13.57 2.31 8.18
N TYR A 41 13.22 1.03 8.09
CA TYR A 41 12.48 0.27 9.09
C TYR A 41 13.39 -0.49 10.07
N VAL A 42 14.71 -0.29 10.03
CA VAL A 42 15.66 -0.93 10.96
C VAL A 42 15.24 -0.84 12.45
N PRO A 43 14.65 0.26 12.96
CA PRO A 43 14.16 0.30 14.34
C PRO A 43 13.16 -0.82 14.69
N LEU A 44 12.35 -1.27 13.72
CA LEU A 44 11.41 -2.38 13.88
C LEU A 44 12.13 -3.73 13.98
N PHE A 45 13.19 -3.93 13.18
CA PHE A 45 14.00 -5.16 13.20
C PHE A 45 14.92 -5.25 14.42
N ALA A 46 15.14 -4.15 15.14
CA ALA A 46 15.98 -4.10 16.33
C ALA A 46 15.31 -4.74 17.57
N THR A 47 14.02 -5.09 17.48
CA THR A 47 13.24 -5.70 18.56
C THR A 47 12.53 -6.96 18.08
N SER A 48 12.33 -7.93 18.98
CA SER A 48 11.55 -9.13 18.68
C SER A 48 10.10 -8.76 18.38
N GLY A 49 9.58 -9.22 17.25
CA GLY A 49 8.23 -8.92 16.80
C GLY A 49 7.66 -9.97 15.86
N THR A 50 6.40 -9.80 15.51
CA THR A 50 5.70 -10.64 14.54
C THR A 50 5.86 -10.04 13.15
N LEU A 51 6.40 -10.83 12.23
CA LEU A 51 6.35 -10.57 10.80
C LEU A 51 5.17 -11.35 10.21
N ILE A 52 4.31 -10.66 9.47
CA ILE A 52 3.16 -11.25 8.77
C ILE A 52 3.39 -11.03 7.28
N LEU A 53 3.53 -12.13 6.53
CA LEU A 53 3.36 -12.14 5.08
C LEU A 53 1.90 -12.49 4.81
N ASP A 54 1.19 -11.54 4.22
CA ASP A 54 -0.18 -11.71 3.77
C ASP A 54 -0.14 -11.88 2.25
N LEU A 55 -0.48 -13.07 1.76
CA LEU A 55 -0.55 -13.41 0.34
C LEU A 55 -1.82 -14.21 0.11
N ASP A 56 -2.91 -13.49 -0.18
CA ASP A 56 -4.21 -14.09 -0.43
C ASP A 56 -4.19 -14.86 -1.74
N ASN A 57 -4.52 -16.15 -1.67
CA ASN A 57 -4.59 -17.01 -2.84
C ASN A 57 -5.86 -17.86 -2.81
N ILE A 58 -6.57 -17.88 -3.94
CA ILE A 58 -7.73 -18.76 -4.14
C ILE A 58 -7.27 -19.96 -4.98
N VAL A 59 -7.36 -21.15 -4.39
CA VAL A 59 -7.13 -22.43 -5.07
C VAL A 59 -8.48 -23.12 -5.22
N ASP A 60 -9.02 -23.05 -6.43
CA ASP A 60 -10.29 -23.67 -6.81
C ASP A 60 -10.11 -24.41 -8.16
N PRO A 61 -9.85 -25.73 -8.12
CA PRO A 61 -9.72 -26.54 -9.32
C PRO A 61 -10.96 -26.52 -10.22
N SER A 62 -12.16 -26.27 -9.68
CA SER A 62 -13.38 -26.21 -10.49
C SER A 62 -13.42 -24.99 -11.41
N GLN A 63 -12.69 -23.94 -11.04
CA GLN A 63 -12.48 -22.71 -11.83
C GLN A 63 -11.14 -22.73 -12.58
N GLY A 64 -10.40 -23.85 -12.54
CA GLY A 64 -9.07 -23.97 -13.12
C GLY A 64 -7.97 -23.23 -12.33
N LEU A 65 -8.28 -22.71 -11.14
CA LEU A 65 -7.34 -22.02 -10.26
C LEU A 65 -6.56 -23.05 -9.42
N THR A 66 -5.38 -23.43 -9.91
CA THR A 66 -4.58 -24.53 -9.35
C THR A 66 -3.17 -24.11 -8.93
N GLY A 67 -2.86 -22.82 -9.00
CA GLY A 67 -1.54 -22.30 -8.64
C GLY A 67 -1.38 -22.20 -7.13
N GLU A 68 -0.33 -22.83 -6.62
CA GLU A 68 0.12 -22.74 -5.23
C GLU A 68 1.44 -21.96 -5.18
N TYR A 69 1.66 -21.22 -4.09
CA TYR A 69 2.86 -20.42 -3.90
C TYR A 69 3.76 -21.08 -2.84
N ASP A 70 5.04 -21.19 -3.17
CA ASP A 70 6.11 -21.47 -2.21
C ASP A 70 6.93 -20.18 -2.04
N VAL A 71 7.00 -19.67 -0.80
CA VAL A 71 7.58 -18.35 -0.52
C VAL A 71 8.72 -18.47 0.48
N THR A 72 9.87 -17.93 0.11
CA THR A 72 11.00 -17.74 1.01
C THR A 72 11.26 -16.25 1.21
N LEU A 73 11.21 -15.79 2.46
CA LEU A 73 11.65 -14.46 2.86
C LEU A 73 13.02 -14.54 3.50
N SER A 74 13.91 -13.62 3.11
CA SER A 74 15.23 -13.47 3.73
C SER A 74 15.52 -12.00 3.99
N ALA A 75 16.23 -11.73 5.08
CA ALA A 75 16.70 -10.39 5.44
C ALA A 75 18.22 -10.41 5.53
N THR A 76 18.88 -9.44 4.88
CA THR A 76 20.33 -9.29 4.94
C THR A 76 20.67 -8.00 5.67
N PHE A 77 21.45 -8.11 6.75
CA PHE A 77 21.86 -6.97 7.58
C PHE A 77 23.32 -6.62 7.30
N PHE A 78 23.59 -5.32 7.12
CA PHE A 78 24.94 -4.81 6.92
C PHE A 78 25.39 -4.04 8.16
N ALA A 79 26.51 -4.43 8.75
CA ALA A 79 27.08 -3.72 9.89
C ALA A 79 27.58 -2.33 9.48
N SER A 80 27.22 -1.31 10.25
CA SER A 80 27.73 0.04 10.05
C SER A 80 29.22 0.15 10.41
N SER A 81 29.92 1.07 9.76
CA SER A 81 31.33 1.40 10.04
C SER A 81 31.58 2.89 9.86
N ALA A 82 32.77 3.39 10.20
CA ALA A 82 33.14 4.78 9.93
C ALA A 82 33.10 5.13 8.42
N LYS A 83 33.36 4.16 7.54
CA LYS A 83 33.27 4.33 6.08
C LYS A 83 31.83 4.22 5.55
N HIS A 84 31.00 3.43 6.23
CA HIS A 84 29.59 3.19 5.89
C HIS A 84 28.72 3.43 7.13
N PRO A 85 28.44 4.70 7.47
CA PRO A 85 27.67 5.04 8.66
C PRO A 85 26.26 4.42 8.60
N PRO A 86 25.58 4.24 9.75
CA PRO A 86 24.23 3.73 9.75
C PRO A 86 23.29 4.64 8.94
N ALA A 87 22.27 4.04 8.33
CA ALA A 87 21.23 4.80 7.64
C ALA A 87 20.52 5.74 8.64
N LYS A 88 20.07 6.90 8.15
CA LYS A 88 19.18 7.76 8.94
C LYS A 88 17.83 7.06 9.06
N THR A 89 17.33 6.92 10.28
CA THR A 89 16.06 6.26 10.58
C THR A 89 15.25 7.13 11.53
N ALA A 90 13.95 6.87 11.60
CA ALA A 90 13.10 7.48 12.61
C ALA A 90 13.44 6.95 14.01
N ASN A 91 13.32 7.80 15.04
CA ASN A 91 13.48 7.36 16.43
C ASN A 91 12.31 6.52 16.93
N ALA A 92 11.13 6.69 16.34
CA ALA A 92 9.93 5.92 16.59
C ALA A 92 9.19 5.70 15.27
N ILE A 93 8.58 4.52 15.10
CA ILE A 93 7.70 4.19 13.97
C ILE A 93 6.38 3.76 14.60
N ILE A 94 5.30 4.47 14.25
CA ILE A 94 3.97 4.26 14.82
C ILE A 94 3.08 3.69 13.72
N PRO A 95 2.49 2.49 13.90
CA PRO A 95 1.58 1.93 12.91
C PRO A 95 0.26 2.72 12.86
N ILE A 96 -0.24 3.00 11.67
CA ILE A 96 -1.50 3.75 11.45
C ILE A 96 -2.56 2.91 10.71
N SER A 97 -2.47 1.59 10.83
CA SER A 97 -3.35 0.58 10.21
C SER A 97 -4.36 0.00 11.22
N ASN A 98 -5.02 -1.11 10.87
CA ASN A 98 -6.00 -1.80 11.74
C ASN A 98 -5.39 -2.47 12.99
N LEU A 99 -4.07 -2.53 13.12
CA LEU A 99 -3.34 -3.19 14.22
C LEU A 99 -3.73 -4.67 14.43
N SER A 100 -4.11 -5.37 13.35
CA SER A 100 -4.47 -6.79 13.45
C SER A 100 -3.27 -7.63 13.90
N PRO A 101 -3.41 -8.49 14.93
CA PRO A 101 -2.30 -9.26 15.46
C PRO A 101 -1.89 -10.44 14.56
N ASN A 102 -2.75 -10.84 13.63
CA ASN A 102 -2.61 -12.09 12.89
C ASN A 102 -3.12 -12.04 11.44
N THR A 103 -3.57 -10.89 10.96
CA THR A 103 -3.95 -10.69 9.55
C THR A 103 -3.21 -9.49 8.96
N ALA A 104 -3.45 -9.22 7.68
CA ALA A 104 -2.92 -8.05 7.00
C ALA A 104 -3.19 -6.75 7.78
N ASN A 105 -2.17 -5.89 7.82
CA ASN A 105 -2.21 -4.58 8.48
C ASN A 105 -2.36 -3.45 7.43
N HIS A 106 -3.39 -3.58 6.61
CA HIS A 106 -3.90 -2.56 5.69
C HIS A 106 -5.44 -2.48 5.83
N VAL A 107 -6.06 -1.46 5.26
CA VAL A 107 -7.50 -1.20 5.42
C VAL A 107 -8.10 -0.78 4.09
N SER A 108 -9.32 -1.23 3.80
CA SER A 108 -10.05 -0.74 2.63
C SER A 108 -10.76 0.58 2.97
N VAL A 109 -10.76 1.51 2.02
CA VAL A 109 -11.60 2.70 1.97
C VAL A 109 -12.30 2.76 0.60
N PRO A 110 -13.45 3.44 0.46
CA PRO A 110 -14.31 3.99 1.51
C PRO A 110 -15.00 2.87 2.34
N PRO A 111 -15.57 3.19 3.53
CA PRO A 111 -15.55 4.49 4.22
C PRO A 111 -14.14 4.86 4.71
N ALA A 112 -13.95 6.11 5.15
CA ALA A 112 -12.69 6.54 5.75
C ALA A 112 -12.30 5.65 6.95
N PHE A 113 -11.01 5.38 7.10
CA PHE A 113 -10.46 4.67 8.25
C PHE A 113 -9.92 5.67 9.27
N SER A 114 -10.08 5.40 10.57
CA SER A 114 -9.55 6.27 11.63
C SER A 114 -8.93 5.46 12.76
N ILE A 115 -7.82 5.98 13.31
CA ILE A 115 -7.11 5.42 14.45
C ILE A 115 -6.61 6.52 15.36
N ASN A 116 -6.58 6.26 16.68
CA ASN A 116 -5.99 7.19 17.63
C ASN A 116 -4.53 6.80 17.91
N GLN A 117 -3.61 7.75 17.74
CA GLN A 117 -2.19 7.54 18.00
C GLN A 117 -1.62 8.61 18.92
N THR A 118 -0.62 8.23 19.71
CA THR A 118 0.09 9.15 20.62
C THR A 118 1.51 9.33 20.15
N PHE A 119 1.93 10.59 20.01
CA PHE A 119 3.29 10.93 19.59
C PHE A 119 4.18 11.20 20.80
N PRO A 120 5.47 10.85 20.74
CA PRO A 120 6.43 11.24 21.79
C PRO A 120 6.44 12.77 21.99
N ILE A 121 6.50 13.22 23.25
CA ILE A 121 6.47 14.66 23.60
C ILE A 121 7.68 15.45 23.09
N ASN A 122 8.75 14.75 22.74
CA ASN A 122 9.98 15.32 22.18
C ASN A 122 10.07 15.16 20.65
N THR A 123 8.95 14.89 19.98
CA THR A 123 8.89 14.86 18.52
C THR A 123 9.24 16.26 17.98
N ILE A 124 10.15 16.31 17.02
CA ILE A 124 10.56 17.55 16.33
C ILE A 124 10.26 17.51 14.82
N GLU A 125 10.15 16.31 14.26
CA GLU A 125 9.82 16.03 12.87
C GLU A 125 8.93 14.78 12.85
N ALA A 126 7.91 14.78 12.00
CA ALA A 126 7.00 13.66 11.85
C ALA A 126 6.61 13.51 10.38
N TYR A 127 6.68 12.29 9.86
CA TYR A 127 6.27 11.96 8.50
C TYR A 127 5.36 10.74 8.56
N ALA A 128 4.25 10.79 7.85
CA ALA A 128 3.45 9.61 7.57
C ALA A 128 3.86 9.02 6.23
N GLU A 129 4.12 7.73 6.19
CA GLU A 129 4.28 6.98 4.96
C GLU A 129 2.99 6.22 4.66
N LEU A 130 2.43 6.45 3.48
CA LEU A 130 1.21 5.79 3.00
C LEU A 130 1.56 4.85 1.86
N TYR A 131 1.08 3.62 1.98
CA TYR A 131 0.90 2.70 0.85
C TYR A 131 -0.53 2.87 0.36
N ALA A 132 -0.73 3.10 -0.93
CA ALA A 132 -2.05 3.35 -1.50
C ALA A 132 -2.21 2.67 -2.85
N SER A 133 -3.21 1.81 -2.99
CA SER A 133 -3.47 1.02 -4.20
C SER A 133 -4.96 0.71 -4.36
N GLY A 134 -5.48 0.99 -5.56
CA GLY A 134 -6.82 0.56 -5.97
C GLY A 134 -6.79 -0.86 -6.53
N ASN A 135 -7.83 -1.63 -6.22
CA ASN A 135 -8.01 -3.03 -6.61
C ASN A 135 -9.43 -3.26 -7.15
N GLY A 136 -9.69 -4.40 -7.80
CA GLY A 136 -11.03 -4.71 -8.31
C GLY A 136 -11.53 -3.63 -9.28
N ASN A 137 -12.67 -2.99 -8.97
CA ASN A 137 -13.20 -1.87 -9.76
C ASN A 137 -12.27 -0.65 -9.79
N GLU A 138 -11.36 -0.55 -8.84
CA GLU A 138 -10.37 0.51 -8.74
C GLU A 138 -8.97 0.05 -9.17
N GLU A 139 -8.81 -1.14 -9.76
CA GLU A 139 -7.50 -1.58 -10.30
C GLU A 139 -7.06 -0.72 -11.49
N PHE A 140 -8.03 -0.28 -12.29
CA PHE A 140 -7.87 0.50 -13.51
C PHE A 140 -8.43 1.92 -13.37
N TRP A 141 -8.47 2.45 -12.14
CA TRP A 141 -9.11 3.72 -11.79
C TRP A 141 -8.76 4.90 -12.71
N TYR A 142 -7.55 4.92 -13.26
CA TYR A 142 -7.07 5.94 -14.20
C TYR A 142 -7.71 5.88 -15.59
N PHE A 143 -8.48 4.83 -15.90
CA PHE A 143 -9.35 4.73 -17.07
C PHE A 143 -10.82 5.05 -16.76
N ASN A 144 -11.17 5.31 -15.49
CA ASN A 144 -12.52 5.72 -15.14
C ASN A 144 -12.84 7.09 -15.75
N VAL A 145 -14.11 7.39 -15.92
CA VAL A 145 -14.58 8.59 -16.61
C VAL A 145 -15.37 9.48 -15.67
N ALA A 146 -15.36 10.78 -15.97
CA ALA A 146 -16.13 11.73 -15.18
C ALA A 146 -17.62 11.39 -15.26
N ASN A 147 -18.33 11.50 -14.14
CA ASN A 147 -19.72 11.05 -14.02
C ASN A 147 -20.65 11.68 -15.07
N GLN A 148 -20.38 12.94 -15.44
CA GLN A 148 -21.16 13.67 -16.46
C GLN A 148 -21.13 13.01 -17.86
N PHE A 149 -20.08 12.25 -18.19
CA PHE A 149 -19.91 11.60 -19.50
C PHE A 149 -20.18 10.09 -19.46
N PHE A 150 -20.33 9.51 -18.26
CA PHE A 150 -20.47 8.06 -18.10
C PHE A 150 -21.63 7.48 -18.90
N ASN A 151 -22.78 8.18 -18.93
CA ASN A 151 -23.98 7.73 -19.63
C ASN A 151 -23.92 7.95 -21.16
N ASP A 152 -22.92 8.66 -21.68
CA ASP A 152 -22.72 8.86 -23.11
C ASP A 152 -21.91 7.72 -23.75
N LEU A 153 -21.34 6.83 -22.92
CA LEU A 153 -20.46 5.76 -23.36
C LEU A 153 -21.19 4.42 -23.53
N PRO A 154 -20.69 3.51 -24.40
CA PRO A 154 -21.20 2.16 -24.46
C PRO A 154 -21.10 1.44 -23.12
N ALA A 155 -22.07 0.58 -22.83
CA ALA A 155 -22.08 -0.22 -21.60
C ALA A 155 -20.79 -1.04 -21.47
N GLY A 156 -20.17 -1.00 -20.28
CA GLY A 156 -18.94 -1.72 -19.97
C GLY A 156 -17.65 -1.09 -20.51
N PHE A 157 -17.71 0.10 -21.12
CA PHE A 157 -16.52 0.76 -21.66
C PHE A 157 -15.60 1.33 -20.58
N ALA A 158 -16.17 1.88 -19.51
CA ALA A 158 -15.43 2.46 -18.39
C ALA A 158 -16.26 2.33 -17.10
N LEU A 159 -15.67 2.72 -15.98
CA LEU A 159 -16.34 2.89 -14.70
C LEU A 159 -16.52 4.38 -14.37
N PRO A 160 -17.51 4.72 -13.51
CA PRO A 160 -17.73 6.10 -13.08
C PRO A 160 -16.66 6.56 -12.06
N ASP A 161 -16.88 7.72 -11.48
CA ASP A 161 -16.09 8.34 -10.41
C ASP A 161 -14.70 8.88 -10.81
N GLY A 162 -14.53 9.14 -12.11
CA GLY A 162 -13.41 9.90 -12.66
C GLY A 162 -12.03 9.24 -12.53
N PRO A 163 -11.04 9.70 -13.31
CA PRO A 163 -9.70 9.09 -13.35
C PRO A 163 -8.72 9.66 -12.31
N PHE A 164 -9.19 10.39 -11.30
CA PHE A 164 -8.34 11.08 -10.34
C PHE A 164 -8.59 10.57 -8.92
N ARG A 165 -7.50 10.38 -8.17
CA ARG A 165 -7.54 9.92 -6.78
C ARG A 165 -6.65 10.82 -5.95
N GLU A 166 -7.19 11.32 -4.85
CA GLU A 166 -6.47 12.06 -3.83
C GLU A 166 -6.56 11.26 -2.53
N VAL A 167 -5.43 10.69 -2.11
CA VAL A 167 -5.29 9.98 -0.83
C VAL A 167 -4.99 11.03 0.22
N ARG A 168 -5.82 11.16 1.25
CA ARG A 168 -5.67 12.21 2.27
C ARG A 168 -5.36 11.59 3.62
N LEU A 169 -4.48 12.26 4.35
CA LEU A 169 -4.29 12.03 5.78
C LEU A 169 -4.79 13.25 6.53
N LEU A 170 -5.70 13.02 7.47
CA LEU A 170 -6.24 14.04 8.35
C LEU A 170 -5.70 13.82 9.77
N VAL A 171 -5.40 14.93 10.45
CA VAL A 171 -5.06 14.99 11.87
C VAL A 171 -6.18 15.76 12.58
N ASP A 172 -6.87 15.11 13.51
CA ASP A 172 -7.98 15.65 14.28
C ASP A 172 -9.06 16.31 13.37
N GLY A 173 -9.36 15.67 12.25
CA GLY A 173 -10.34 16.12 11.26
C GLY A 173 -9.86 17.22 10.30
N GLN A 174 -8.60 17.66 10.40
CA GLN A 174 -8.00 18.61 9.45
C GLN A 174 -7.10 17.88 8.46
N VAL A 175 -7.25 18.13 7.15
CA VAL A 175 -6.34 17.58 6.14
C VAL A 175 -4.92 18.09 6.40
N ALA A 176 -4.05 17.16 6.78
CA ALA A 176 -2.64 17.44 7.06
C ALA A 176 -1.78 17.33 5.80
N GLY A 177 -2.20 16.49 4.86
CA GLY A 177 -1.59 16.42 3.53
C GLY A 177 -2.29 15.41 2.63
N VAL A 178 -1.84 15.37 1.39
CA VAL A 178 -2.41 14.52 0.34
C VAL A 178 -1.33 13.86 -0.49
N ALA A 179 -1.66 12.74 -1.09
CA ALA A 179 -0.84 12.03 -2.06
C ALA A 179 -1.66 11.72 -3.32
N TYR A 180 -0.99 11.78 -4.47
CA TYR A 180 -1.56 11.41 -5.76
C TYR A 180 -0.93 10.08 -6.20
N PRO A 181 -1.66 8.96 -6.08
CA PRO A 181 -1.08 7.65 -6.31
C PRO A 181 -0.69 7.46 -7.78
N TYR A 182 0.46 6.82 -7.99
CA TYR A 182 0.91 6.37 -9.30
C TYR A 182 0.02 5.21 -9.80
N PRO A 183 -0.42 5.24 -11.08
CA PRO A 183 -1.08 4.12 -11.75
C PRO A 183 -0.20 2.87 -11.88
N VAL A 184 -0.20 1.99 -10.87
CA VAL A 184 0.52 0.71 -10.95
C VAL A 184 -0.20 -0.22 -11.93
N PHE A 185 0.53 -0.78 -12.89
CA PHE A 185 -0.02 -1.80 -13.78
C PHE A 185 0.34 -3.18 -13.22
N PHE A 186 -0.63 -3.88 -12.64
CA PHE A 186 -0.37 -5.24 -12.19
C PHE A 186 -0.07 -6.16 -13.40
N THR A 187 0.47 -7.33 -13.14
CA THR A 187 1.04 -8.15 -14.21
C THR A 187 0.00 -8.89 -15.05
N GLY A 188 -1.27 -8.89 -14.63
CA GLY A 188 -2.42 -9.21 -15.47
C GLY A 188 -3.04 -8.02 -16.22
N ALA A 189 -2.56 -6.81 -16.00
CA ALA A 189 -3.12 -5.60 -16.61
C ALA A 189 -2.75 -5.45 -18.10
N ILE A 190 -3.69 -4.93 -18.90
CA ILE A 190 -3.52 -4.41 -20.27
C ILE A 190 -3.01 -5.46 -21.29
N THR A 191 -1.77 -5.93 -21.16
CA THR A 191 -1.15 -6.95 -22.01
C THR A 191 -0.28 -7.86 -21.15
N PRO A 192 -0.86 -8.87 -20.47
CA PRO A 192 -0.13 -9.75 -19.56
C PRO A 192 1.18 -10.34 -20.11
N PRO A 193 1.26 -10.77 -21.39
CA PRO A 193 2.52 -11.28 -21.95
C PRO A 193 3.68 -10.27 -21.94
N ALA A 194 3.38 -8.97 -21.97
CA ALA A 194 4.39 -7.91 -21.94
C ALA A 194 5.12 -7.84 -20.58
N TRP A 195 4.46 -8.28 -19.50
CA TRP A 195 4.99 -8.21 -18.14
C TRP A 195 5.82 -9.44 -17.72
N ARG A 196 5.89 -10.48 -18.58
CA ARG A 196 6.63 -11.71 -18.27
C ARG A 196 8.15 -11.53 -18.21
N PRO A 197 8.81 -10.79 -19.12
CA PRO A 197 10.26 -10.59 -19.04
C PRO A 197 10.65 -9.60 -17.93
N ILE A 198 9.83 -8.58 -17.74
CA ILE A 198 10.00 -7.53 -16.73
C ILE A 198 8.62 -7.02 -16.34
N THR A 199 8.37 -6.93 -15.04
CA THR A 199 7.11 -6.41 -14.51
C THR A 199 7.05 -4.89 -14.65
N SER A 200 5.84 -4.33 -14.60
CA SER A 200 5.69 -2.87 -14.63
C SER A 200 6.31 -2.22 -13.39
N TYR A 201 6.62 -0.93 -13.49
CA TYR A 201 7.04 -0.14 -12.32
C TYR A 201 5.95 -0.19 -11.24
N GLY A 202 6.36 -0.51 -10.02
CA GLY A 202 5.47 -0.59 -8.86
C GLY A 202 4.83 -1.96 -8.65
N ALA A 203 4.84 -2.88 -9.63
CA ALA A 203 4.13 -4.15 -9.47
C ALA A 203 4.71 -5.03 -8.35
N LEU A 204 6.04 -5.17 -8.29
CA LEU A 204 6.71 -6.00 -7.27
C LEU A 204 7.09 -5.23 -5.99
N ASP A 205 7.09 -3.90 -6.05
CA ASP A 205 7.34 -3.01 -4.92
C ASP A 205 6.59 -1.72 -5.17
N GLN A 206 5.38 -1.62 -4.59
CA GLN A 206 4.50 -0.51 -4.89
C GLN A 206 5.05 0.81 -4.34
N PRO A 207 4.81 1.93 -5.03
CA PRO A 207 5.23 3.24 -4.55
C PRO A 207 4.58 3.59 -3.22
N THR A 208 5.31 4.35 -2.42
CA THR A 208 4.82 4.92 -1.17
C THR A 208 4.90 6.43 -1.19
N TYR A 209 4.05 7.05 -0.39
CA TYR A 209 3.88 8.51 -0.38
C TYR A 209 4.12 9.04 1.01
N PHE A 210 4.95 10.08 1.10
CA PHE A 210 5.28 10.71 2.37
C PHE A 210 4.49 12.00 2.54
N ILE A 211 3.82 12.14 3.68
CA ILE A 211 3.16 13.36 4.12
C ILE A 211 3.95 13.92 5.29
N ASP A 212 4.42 15.16 5.15
CA ASP A 212 5.12 15.88 6.22
C ASP A 212 4.11 16.39 7.25
N LEU A 213 4.13 15.79 8.44
CA LEU A 213 3.33 16.17 9.59
C LEU A 213 4.07 17.12 10.53
N THR A 214 5.30 17.52 10.20
CA THR A 214 6.10 18.45 11.00
C THR A 214 5.34 19.75 11.34
N PRO A 215 4.54 20.35 10.44
CA PRO A 215 3.71 21.51 10.78
C PRO A 215 2.67 21.25 11.89
N PHE A 216 2.25 19.99 12.09
CA PHE A 216 1.30 19.57 13.11
C PHE A 216 1.98 19.13 14.42
N VAL A 217 3.31 18.97 14.45
CA VAL A 217 4.07 18.56 15.65
C VAL A 217 3.76 19.41 16.90
N PRO A 218 3.62 20.76 16.83
CA PRO A 218 3.29 21.56 18.00
C PRO A 218 1.98 21.17 18.71
N ILE A 219 1.03 20.56 17.98
CA ILE A 219 -0.22 20.06 18.55
C ILE A 219 -0.18 18.54 18.83
N LEU A 220 0.54 17.76 18.01
CA LEU A 220 0.66 16.30 18.15
C LEU A 220 1.55 15.87 19.33
N ALA A 221 2.65 16.58 19.58
CA ALA A 221 3.67 16.22 20.57
C ALA A 221 3.29 16.59 22.01
N ASN A 222 2.01 16.42 22.37
CA ASN A 222 1.48 16.78 23.69
C ASN A 222 1.31 15.57 24.64
N GLY A 223 1.64 14.36 24.17
CA GLY A 223 1.53 13.10 24.94
C GLY A 223 0.09 12.56 25.07
N LYS A 224 -0.87 13.12 24.33
CA LYS A 224 -2.26 12.64 24.28
C LYS A 224 -2.54 11.93 22.95
N PRO A 225 -3.59 11.09 22.90
CA PRO A 225 -4.04 10.51 21.64
C PRO A 225 -4.62 11.58 20.69
N HIS A 226 -4.23 11.48 19.43
CA HIS A 226 -4.73 12.27 18.30
C HIS A 226 -5.38 11.35 17.28
N ASN A 227 -6.45 11.82 16.66
CA ASN A 227 -7.17 11.06 15.65
C ASN A 227 -6.51 11.24 14.28
N LEU A 228 -6.06 10.13 13.70
CA LEU A 228 -5.53 10.07 12.34
C LEU A 228 -6.58 9.40 11.46
N THR A 229 -7.01 10.08 10.41
CA THR A 229 -8.00 9.57 9.45
C THR A 229 -7.38 9.46 8.06
N ILE A 230 -7.57 8.32 7.41
CA ILE A 230 -7.15 8.09 6.02
C ILE A 230 -8.41 7.94 5.18
N ASP A 231 -8.46 8.65 4.06
CA ASP A 231 -9.47 8.45 3.04
C ASP A 231 -8.92 8.67 1.63
N VAL A 232 -9.73 8.30 0.63
CA VAL A 232 -9.44 8.52 -0.79
C VAL A 232 -10.67 9.17 -1.41
N VAL A 233 -10.44 10.23 -2.18
CA VAL A 233 -11.51 10.95 -2.89
C VAL A 233 -11.22 11.09 -4.37
N SER A 234 -12.29 11.26 -5.15
CA SER A 234 -12.18 11.63 -6.56
C SER A 234 -12.29 13.14 -6.77
N GLY A 235 -12.10 13.53 -8.03
CA GLY A 235 -12.36 14.88 -8.52
C GLY A 235 -13.84 15.16 -8.81
N GLU A 236 -14.75 14.22 -8.54
CA GLU A 236 -16.18 14.42 -8.66
C GLU A 236 -16.69 15.38 -7.57
N THR A 237 -17.83 16.05 -7.83
CA THR A 237 -18.39 17.02 -6.87
C THR A 237 -18.81 16.40 -5.54
N ASN A 238 -19.18 15.12 -5.55
CA ASN A 238 -19.53 14.34 -4.36
C ASN A 238 -18.32 13.59 -3.78
N HIS A 239 -17.14 13.70 -4.39
CA HIS A 239 -15.89 13.05 -3.99
C HIS A 239 -15.93 11.51 -3.92
N THR A 240 -16.95 10.87 -4.48
CA THR A 240 -17.10 9.41 -4.43
C THR A 240 -16.07 8.72 -5.28
N ILE A 241 -15.68 7.53 -4.85
CA ILE A 241 -14.86 6.57 -5.59
C ILE A 241 -15.59 5.22 -5.56
N ASN A 242 -15.21 4.30 -6.45
CA ASN A 242 -15.67 2.92 -6.31
C ASN A 242 -14.93 2.25 -5.12
N ASP A 243 -15.45 1.10 -4.69
CA ASP A 243 -14.87 0.34 -3.58
C ASP A 243 -13.50 -0.27 -3.94
N ASN A 244 -12.76 -0.71 -2.92
CA ASN A 244 -11.47 -1.44 -2.99
C ASN A 244 -10.22 -0.57 -3.18
N TRP A 245 -10.16 0.60 -2.55
CA TRP A 245 -8.88 1.27 -2.26
C TRP A 245 -8.30 0.78 -0.95
N TYR A 246 -6.99 0.51 -0.92
CA TYR A 246 -6.26 0.00 0.25
C TYR A 246 -4.96 0.76 0.51
#